data_AF-A0A9D2E257-F1
#
_entry.id   AF-A0A9D2E257-F1
#
_cell.length_a   1.000
_cell.length_b   1.000
_cell.length_c   1.000
_cell.angle_alpha   90.00
_cell.angle_beta   90.00
_cell.angle_gamma   90.00
#
_symmetry.space_group_name_H-M   'P 1'
#
loop_
_entity.id
_entity.type
_entity.pdbx_description
1 polymer ?
#
loop_
_entity_poly.entity_id
_entity_poly.type
_entity_poly.pdbx_seq_one_letter_code
_entity_poly.pdbx_strand_id
1 'polypeptide(L)'
;MISSGVQSSAMNEMPSVSMNYFNPGMDNFILGQAINFLSEVEFSQEDMAHMENMGVNIAFNSGKEAVDYIRDKNISIKFAPLPSLGHHAQFQEDNGQKDILINEAYSNTRNFADILAISEAVLHETTHAKDDDVEASIQEEFDALAMNALANRYHSRKYPYVFEASSSNIVNDGVVLYSKLFFDEDPKKTALLKRIDEKYGNLPLESPNHNLKENSILKGYKFNTISFQ
;
A
#
# COMPACT_ATOMS: atom_id res chain seq x y z
N MET A 1 26.54 -14.14 -39.63
CA MET A 1 26.19 -12.96 -38.81
C MET A 1 24.73 -13.10 -38.44
N ILE A 2 24.44 -13.48 -37.20
CA ILE A 2 23.07 -13.62 -36.71
C ILE A 2 22.68 -12.25 -36.15
N SER A 3 21.66 -11.64 -36.76
CA SER A 3 21.10 -10.36 -36.34
C SER A 3 20.37 -10.54 -35.01
N SER A 4 20.90 -9.89 -33.97
CA SER A 4 20.25 -9.69 -32.68
C SER A 4 19.20 -8.59 -32.79
N GLY A 5 17.93 -8.96 -32.80
CA GLY A 5 16.80 -8.04 -32.67
C GLY A 5 15.91 -8.48 -31.54
N VAL A 6 16.30 -8.20 -30.30
CA VAL A 6 15.40 -8.34 -29.14
C VAL A 6 14.55 -7.07 -29.09
N GLN A 7 13.25 -7.24 -29.31
CA GLN A 7 12.22 -6.21 -29.11
C GLN A 7 12.18 -5.83 -27.62
N SER A 8 12.59 -4.60 -27.28
CA SER A 8 12.62 -4.10 -25.90
C SER A 8 11.62 -2.97 -25.62
N SER A 9 10.56 -2.80 -26.41
CA SER A 9 9.68 -1.63 -26.31
C SER A 9 8.24 -1.92 -25.89
N ALA A 10 7.86 -3.18 -25.65
CA ALA A 10 6.46 -3.55 -25.45
C ALA A 10 6.02 -3.80 -23.98
N MET A 11 6.92 -3.69 -23.00
CA MET A 11 6.64 -4.15 -21.62
C MET A 11 6.09 -3.08 -20.66
N ASN A 12 5.90 -1.82 -21.08
CA ASN A 12 5.48 -0.72 -20.19
C ASN A 12 4.24 0.06 -20.67
N GLU A 13 3.55 -0.39 -21.72
CA GLU A 13 2.34 0.31 -22.18
C GLU A 13 1.14 -0.04 -21.30
N MET A 14 0.45 0.99 -20.80
CA MET A 14 -0.74 0.86 -19.96
C MET A 14 -1.86 0.18 -20.76
N PRO A 15 -2.46 -0.91 -20.27
CA PRO A 15 -3.60 -1.51 -20.94
C PRO A 15 -4.77 -0.53 -20.99
N SER A 16 -5.59 -0.60 -22.06
CA SER A 16 -6.77 0.25 -22.19
C SER A 16 -7.85 -0.18 -21.18
N VAL A 17 -7.99 0.58 -20.08
CA VAL A 17 -9.03 0.35 -19.06
C VAL A 17 -10.22 1.28 -19.30
N SER A 18 -11.44 0.73 -19.37
CA SER A 18 -12.66 1.53 -19.38
C SER A 18 -12.87 2.20 -18.02
N MET A 19 -12.87 3.53 -17.97
CA MET A 19 -13.13 4.31 -16.74
C MET A 19 -14.59 4.12 -16.31
N ASN A 20 -14.84 3.19 -15.38
CA ASN A 20 -16.19 2.90 -14.88
C ASN A 20 -16.46 3.48 -13.48
N TYR A 21 -15.46 4.08 -12.83
CA TYR A 21 -15.61 4.68 -11.50
C TYR A 21 -15.38 6.19 -11.54
N PHE A 22 -16.47 6.96 -11.49
CA PHE A 22 -16.42 8.41 -11.33
C PHE A 22 -16.70 8.73 -9.85
N ASN A 23 -15.67 9.10 -9.10
CA ASN A 23 -15.81 9.66 -7.76
C ASN A 23 -15.85 11.19 -7.87
N PRO A 24 -16.81 11.92 -7.27
CA PRO A 24 -16.83 13.37 -7.32
C PRO A 24 -15.51 13.95 -6.76
N GLY A 25 -14.79 14.75 -7.55
CA GLY A 25 -13.51 15.37 -7.18
C GLY A 25 -12.26 14.72 -7.78
N MET A 26 -12.38 13.62 -8.52
CA MET A 26 -11.24 12.94 -9.14
C MET A 26 -11.04 13.37 -10.61
N ASP A 27 -10.62 14.61 -10.82
CA ASP A 27 -10.35 15.16 -12.17
C ASP A 27 -9.00 14.72 -12.75
N ASN A 28 -8.24 13.90 -12.01
CA ASN A 28 -6.92 13.44 -12.42
C ASN A 28 -6.95 12.02 -13.02
N PHE A 29 -6.55 11.92 -14.29
CA PHE A 29 -6.49 10.65 -15.02
C PHE A 29 -5.66 9.56 -14.32
N ILE A 30 -4.52 9.90 -13.72
CA ILE A 30 -3.63 8.94 -13.05
C ILE A 30 -4.31 8.36 -11.80
N LEU A 31 -4.93 9.21 -10.98
CA LEU A 31 -5.66 8.76 -9.80
C LEU A 31 -6.89 7.93 -10.20
N GLY A 32 -7.62 8.33 -11.25
CA GLY A 32 -8.71 7.54 -11.79
C GLY A 32 -8.27 6.14 -12.24
N GLN A 33 -7.14 6.03 -12.92
CA GLN A 33 -6.56 4.72 -13.29
C GLN A 33 -6.15 3.92 -12.06
N ALA A 34 -5.45 4.52 -11.10
CA ALA A 34 -5.04 3.85 -9.87
C ALA A 34 -6.26 3.27 -9.10
N ILE A 35 -7.35 4.02 -9.01
CA ILE A 35 -8.57 3.57 -8.33
C ILE A 35 -9.28 2.46 -9.12
N ASN A 36 -9.28 2.53 -10.46
CA ASN A 36 -9.78 1.43 -11.27
C ASN A 36 -8.96 0.15 -11.01
N PHE A 37 -7.62 0.22 -11.03
CA PHE A 37 -6.78 -0.94 -10.74
C PHE A 37 -6.98 -1.47 -9.32
N LEU A 38 -7.10 -0.58 -8.32
CA LEU A 38 -7.43 -0.99 -6.96
C LEU A 38 -8.76 -1.75 -6.92
N SER A 39 -9.79 -1.28 -7.63
CA SER A 39 -11.11 -1.93 -7.65
C SER A 39 -11.08 -3.36 -8.22
N GLU A 40 -10.05 -3.71 -9.00
CA GLU A 40 -9.87 -5.04 -9.58
C GLU A 40 -9.13 -6.00 -8.64
N VAL A 41 -8.48 -5.49 -7.58
CA VAL A 41 -7.65 -6.30 -6.68
C VAL A 41 -8.48 -7.31 -5.90
N GLU A 42 -8.19 -8.59 -6.13
CA GLU A 42 -8.73 -9.73 -5.39
C GLU A 42 -7.63 -10.38 -4.56
N PHE A 43 -7.81 -10.43 -3.23
CA PHE A 43 -6.87 -11.09 -2.35
C PHE A 43 -7.08 -12.61 -2.40
N SER A 44 -5.98 -13.36 -2.48
CA SER A 44 -6.08 -14.82 -2.40
C SER A 44 -6.33 -15.23 -0.95
N GLN A 45 -7.13 -16.28 -0.76
CA GLN A 45 -7.42 -16.82 0.57
C GLN A 45 -6.15 -17.32 1.28
N GLU A 46 -5.21 -17.88 0.52
CA GLU A 46 -3.91 -18.30 1.04
C GLU A 46 -3.07 -17.13 1.53
N ASP A 47 -2.98 -16.05 0.74
CA ASP A 47 -2.21 -14.87 1.13
C ASP A 47 -2.84 -14.16 2.33
N MET A 48 -4.18 -14.08 2.41
CA MET A 48 -4.87 -13.52 3.58
C MET A 48 -4.65 -14.38 4.82
N ALA A 49 -4.78 -15.70 4.72
CA ALA A 49 -4.52 -16.59 5.84
C ALA A 49 -3.05 -16.50 6.32
N HIS A 50 -2.10 -16.33 5.40
CA HIS A 50 -0.70 -16.07 5.73
C HIS A 50 -0.53 -14.79 6.55
N MET A 51 -1.17 -13.69 6.12
CA MET A 51 -1.17 -12.42 6.85
C MET A 51 -1.79 -12.54 8.24
N GLU A 52 -2.95 -13.17 8.35
CA GLU A 52 -3.63 -13.38 9.63
C GLU A 52 -2.80 -14.24 10.58
N ASN A 53 -2.10 -15.26 10.07
CA ASN A 53 -1.20 -16.11 10.84
C ASN A 53 0.01 -15.33 11.40
N MET A 54 0.41 -14.24 10.75
CA MET A 54 1.43 -13.32 11.27
C MET A 54 0.86 -12.28 12.25
N GLY A 55 -0.45 -12.30 12.49
CA GLY A 55 -1.15 -11.39 13.40
C GLY A 55 -1.60 -10.07 12.77
N VAL A 56 -1.70 -9.99 11.45
CA VAL A 56 -2.28 -8.85 10.74
C VAL A 56 -3.79 -8.77 11.00
N ASN A 57 -4.31 -7.57 11.28
CA ASN A 57 -5.72 -7.25 11.21
C ASN A 57 -6.10 -6.84 9.79
N ILE A 58 -6.79 -7.73 9.07
CA ILE A 58 -7.19 -7.48 7.69
C ILE A 58 -8.28 -6.41 7.65
N ALA A 59 -7.93 -5.22 7.13
CA ALA A 59 -8.84 -4.10 7.05
C ALA A 59 -9.90 -4.26 5.96
N PHE A 60 -9.56 -4.89 4.83
CA PHE A 60 -10.47 -5.10 3.70
C PHE A 60 -10.27 -6.49 3.10
N ASN A 61 -11.33 -7.09 2.56
CA ASN A 61 -11.28 -8.41 1.91
C ASN A 61 -11.02 -8.33 0.40
N SER A 62 -11.04 -7.12 -0.17
CA SER A 62 -10.71 -6.85 -1.57
C SER A 62 -10.38 -5.36 -1.77
N GLY A 63 -9.75 -5.03 -2.89
CA GLY A 63 -9.58 -3.63 -3.27
C GLY A 63 -10.90 -2.95 -3.65
N LYS A 64 -11.89 -3.71 -4.16
CA LYS A 64 -13.26 -3.20 -4.35
C LYS A 64 -13.89 -2.72 -3.04
N GLU A 65 -13.76 -3.49 -1.95
CA GLU A 65 -14.27 -3.08 -0.64
C GLU A 65 -13.63 -1.76 -0.17
N ALA A 66 -12.33 -1.59 -0.38
CA ALA A 66 -11.63 -0.35 -0.07
C ALA A 66 -12.13 0.83 -0.92
N VAL A 67 -12.32 0.64 -2.23
CA VAL A 67 -12.87 1.69 -3.12
C VAL A 67 -14.30 2.07 -2.75
N ASP A 68 -15.13 1.09 -2.40
CA ASP A 68 -16.49 1.35 -1.92
C ASP A 68 -16.44 2.13 -0.58
N TYR A 69 -15.52 1.80 0.33
CA TYR A 69 -15.31 2.54 1.58
C TYR A 69 -14.91 4.00 1.35
N ILE A 70 -13.94 4.25 0.45
CA ILE A 70 -13.50 5.61 0.06
C ILE A 70 -14.69 6.44 -0.40
N ARG A 71 -15.53 5.87 -1.29
CA ARG A 71 -16.71 6.54 -1.81
C ARG A 71 -17.73 6.81 -0.71
N ASP A 72 -18.06 5.79 0.08
CA ASP A 72 -19.14 5.86 1.07
C ASP A 72 -18.79 6.80 2.24
N LYS A 73 -17.50 6.96 2.54
CA LYS A 73 -16.97 7.92 3.53
C LYS A 73 -16.60 9.29 2.95
N ASN A 74 -16.83 9.50 1.65
CA ASN A 74 -16.47 10.74 0.94
C ASN A 74 -15.00 11.16 1.15
N ILE A 75 -14.10 10.17 1.10
CA ILE A 75 -12.65 10.39 1.22
C ILE A 75 -12.14 10.91 -0.13
N SER A 76 -11.57 12.11 -0.10
CA SER A 76 -10.97 12.74 -1.27
C SER A 76 -9.58 12.17 -1.51
N ILE A 77 -9.18 12.04 -2.78
CA ILE A 77 -7.84 11.57 -3.16
C ILE A 77 -7.21 12.59 -4.09
N LYS A 78 -6.03 13.09 -3.74
CA LYS A 78 -5.37 14.16 -4.49
C LYS A 78 -3.86 14.07 -4.44
N PHE A 79 -3.22 14.65 -5.43
CA PHE A 79 -1.78 14.92 -5.37
C PHE A 79 -1.50 16.14 -4.49
N ALA A 80 -0.49 16.06 -3.63
CA ALA A 80 -0.08 17.15 -2.77
C ALA A 80 1.42 17.06 -2.42
N PRO A 81 2.06 18.18 -2.05
CA PRO A 81 3.40 18.16 -1.48
C PRO A 81 3.37 17.43 -0.13
N LEU A 82 4.27 16.46 0.04
CA LEU A 82 4.45 15.72 1.30
C LEU A 82 5.74 16.18 2.01
N PRO A 83 5.79 16.09 3.36
CA PRO A 83 6.87 16.69 4.16
C PRO A 83 8.27 16.11 3.92
N SER A 84 8.40 14.97 3.24
CA SER A 84 9.70 14.42 2.83
C SER A 84 9.63 13.68 1.50
N LEU A 85 10.76 13.62 0.79
CA LEU A 85 10.92 12.85 -0.46
C LEU A 85 10.72 11.33 -0.28
N GLY A 86 10.76 10.85 0.97
CA GLY A 86 10.54 9.44 1.32
C GLY A 86 9.09 9.09 1.61
N HIS A 87 8.18 10.07 1.67
CA HIS A 87 6.74 9.82 1.86
C HIS A 87 6.07 9.71 0.50
N HIS A 88 5.38 8.60 0.25
CA HIS A 88 4.70 8.35 -1.01
C HIS A 88 3.23 8.73 -0.96
N ALA A 89 2.60 8.52 0.20
CA ALA A 89 1.23 8.85 0.48
C ALA A 89 1.08 9.23 1.96
N GLN A 90 -0.07 9.83 2.29
CA GLN A 90 -0.44 10.17 3.65
C GLN A 90 -1.96 10.33 3.75
N PHE A 91 -2.57 9.68 4.74
CA PHE A 91 -3.90 9.99 5.21
C PHE A 91 -3.90 11.26 6.09
N GLN A 92 -4.89 12.13 5.90
CA GLN A 92 -5.12 13.27 6.77
C GLN A 92 -6.62 13.48 7.00
N GLU A 93 -6.94 14.02 8.18
CA GLU A 93 -8.27 14.52 8.48
C GLU A 93 -8.15 15.97 8.98
N ASP A 94 -8.82 16.90 8.29
CA ASP A 94 -8.89 18.31 8.69
C ASP A 94 -10.34 18.79 8.70
N ASN A 95 -10.81 19.31 9.83
CA ASN A 95 -12.18 19.76 10.03
C ASN A 95 -13.26 18.74 9.59
N GLY A 96 -13.00 17.45 9.81
CA GLY A 96 -13.89 16.34 9.42
C GLY A 96 -13.84 15.98 7.93
N GLN A 97 -13.01 16.65 7.12
CA GLN A 97 -12.71 16.23 5.77
C GLN A 97 -11.54 15.25 5.78
N LYS A 98 -11.81 14.03 5.32
CA LYS A 98 -10.81 12.97 5.14
C LYS A 98 -10.20 13.08 3.74
N ASP A 99 -8.88 13.10 3.65
CA ASP A 99 -8.12 13.06 2.39
C ASP A 99 -7.03 11.98 2.42
N ILE A 100 -6.84 11.33 1.27
CA ILE A 100 -5.64 10.57 0.94
C ILE A 100 -4.79 11.42 0.01
N LEU A 101 -3.62 11.83 0.50
CA LEU A 101 -2.65 12.59 -0.26
C LEU A 101 -1.65 11.64 -0.90
N ILE A 102 -1.43 11.77 -2.21
CA ILE A 102 -0.35 11.10 -2.94
C ILE A 102 0.72 12.14 -3.25
N ASN A 103 2.00 11.77 -3.14
CA ASN A 103 3.08 12.71 -3.40
C ASN A 103 2.99 13.29 -4.82
N GLU A 104 2.96 14.62 -4.94
CA GLU A 104 2.82 15.33 -6.20
C GLU A 104 3.94 15.05 -7.22
N ALA A 105 5.08 14.52 -6.78
CA ALA A 105 6.15 14.04 -7.65
C ALA A 105 5.65 13.00 -8.67
N TYR A 106 4.56 12.28 -8.37
CA TYR A 106 3.96 11.28 -9.26
C TYR A 106 2.80 11.81 -10.11
N SER A 107 2.43 13.10 -9.98
CA SER A 107 1.25 13.70 -10.61
C SER A 107 1.24 13.70 -12.14
N ASN A 108 2.39 13.47 -12.76
CA ASN A 108 2.56 13.41 -14.21
C ASN A 108 3.11 12.06 -14.69
N THR A 109 3.15 11.03 -13.84
CA THR A 109 3.67 9.72 -14.24
C THR A 109 2.84 9.13 -15.38
N ARG A 110 3.55 8.50 -16.32
CA ARG A 110 2.96 7.65 -17.37
C ARG A 110 3.41 6.21 -17.23
N ASN A 111 4.23 5.91 -16.22
CA ASN A 111 4.74 4.57 -15.99
C ASN A 111 3.65 3.70 -15.36
N PHE A 112 3.35 2.58 -16.00
CA PHE A 112 2.31 1.68 -15.51
C PHE A 112 2.59 1.14 -14.10
N ALA A 113 3.86 0.83 -13.80
CA ALA A 113 4.27 0.37 -12.47
C ALA A 113 4.00 1.42 -11.38
N ASP A 114 4.20 2.71 -11.69
CA ASP A 114 3.91 3.79 -10.74
C ASP A 114 2.41 3.88 -10.45
N ILE A 115 1.55 3.70 -11.46
CA ILE A 115 0.09 3.78 -11.28
C ILE A 115 -0.41 2.62 -10.42
N LEU A 116 0.11 1.41 -10.63
CA LEU A 116 -0.17 0.28 -9.75
C LEU A 116 0.34 0.56 -8.33
N ALA A 117 1.55 1.11 -8.18
CA ALA A 117 2.07 1.46 -6.86
C ALA A 117 1.27 2.57 -6.17
N ILE A 118 0.73 3.54 -6.91
CA ILE A 118 -0.21 4.55 -6.39
C ILE A 118 -1.50 3.87 -5.90
N SER A 119 -2.02 2.89 -6.63
CA SER A 119 -3.23 2.15 -6.20
C SER A 119 -3.00 1.40 -4.88
N GLU A 120 -1.81 0.82 -4.72
CA GLU A 120 -1.39 0.11 -3.51
C GLU A 120 -1.13 1.08 -2.34
N ALA A 121 -0.61 2.27 -2.61
CA ALA A 121 -0.46 3.34 -1.63
C ALA A 121 -1.81 3.89 -1.18
N VAL A 122 -2.77 4.08 -2.09
CA VAL A 122 -4.14 4.46 -1.72
C VAL A 122 -4.76 3.43 -0.77
N LEU A 123 -4.59 2.13 -1.05
CA LEU A 123 -5.11 1.08 -0.17
C LEU A 123 -4.50 1.13 1.24
N HIS A 124 -3.20 1.39 1.34
CA HIS A 124 -2.51 1.59 2.60
C HIS A 124 -3.13 2.76 3.39
N GLU A 125 -3.23 3.95 2.78
CA GLU A 125 -3.83 5.12 3.46
C GLU A 125 -5.32 4.95 3.76
N THR A 126 -6.03 4.17 2.96
CA THR A 126 -7.44 3.83 3.24
C THR A 126 -7.59 2.95 4.47
N THR A 127 -6.54 2.18 4.82
CA THR A 127 -6.51 1.39 6.06
C THR A 127 -6.48 2.30 7.28
N HIS A 128 -5.61 3.32 7.30
CA HIS A 128 -5.60 4.36 8.32
C HIS A 128 -6.95 5.09 8.42
N ALA A 129 -7.59 5.37 7.28
CA ALA A 129 -8.90 6.02 7.28
C ALA A 129 -10.04 5.17 7.88
N LYS A 130 -9.85 3.85 8.04
CA LYS A 130 -10.78 2.91 8.65
C LYS A 130 -10.56 2.71 10.15
N ASP A 131 -9.37 3.07 10.65
CA ASP A 131 -9.00 2.98 12.06
C ASP A 131 -9.98 3.77 12.95
N ASP A 132 -10.50 4.91 12.45
CA ASP A 132 -11.43 5.81 13.16
C ASP A 132 -10.90 6.23 14.56
N ASP A 133 -9.59 6.09 14.80
CA ASP A 133 -8.85 6.63 15.94
C ASP A 133 -7.84 7.70 15.47
N VAL A 134 -7.14 8.34 16.42
CA VAL A 134 -6.16 9.41 16.13
C VAL A 134 -4.73 9.02 16.55
N GLU A 135 -4.50 7.77 16.94
CA GLU A 135 -3.26 7.31 17.57
C GLU A 135 -2.50 6.34 16.67
N ALA A 136 -1.40 6.79 16.09
CA ALA A 136 -0.57 5.93 15.27
C ALA A 136 0.12 4.81 16.08
N SER A 137 0.10 3.57 15.59
CA SER A 137 0.82 2.44 16.20
C SER A 137 1.61 1.59 15.22
N ILE A 138 2.57 0.80 15.75
CA ILE A 138 3.31 -0.19 14.96
C ILE A 138 2.35 -1.24 14.38
N GLN A 139 1.34 -1.68 15.13
CA GLN A 139 0.36 -2.65 14.64
C GLN A 139 -0.50 -2.07 13.50
N GLU A 140 -0.91 -0.81 13.60
CA GLU A 140 -1.66 -0.13 12.52
C GLU A 140 -0.83 -0.05 11.22
N GLU A 141 0.43 0.39 11.31
CA GLU A 141 1.35 0.43 10.17
C GLU A 141 1.60 -0.98 9.62
N PHE A 142 1.75 -1.98 10.49
CA PHE A 142 1.89 -3.37 10.08
C PHE A 142 0.67 -3.87 9.29
N ASP A 143 -0.53 -3.51 9.74
CA ASP A 143 -1.79 -3.87 9.08
C ASP A 143 -1.91 -3.19 7.71
N ALA A 144 -1.64 -1.88 7.64
CA ALA A 144 -1.69 -1.11 6.40
C ALA A 144 -0.64 -1.57 5.39
N LEU A 145 0.57 -1.92 5.83
CA LEU A 145 1.63 -2.46 4.97
C LEU A 145 1.29 -3.87 4.46
N ALA A 146 0.61 -4.69 5.26
CA ALA A 146 0.12 -5.99 4.81
C ALA A 146 -0.90 -5.86 3.69
N MET A 147 -1.83 -4.90 3.78
CA MET A 147 -2.79 -4.59 2.71
C MET A 147 -2.08 -4.21 1.40
N ASN A 148 -1.03 -3.39 1.49
CA ASN A 148 -0.18 -3.03 0.37
C ASN A 148 0.48 -4.28 -0.27
N ALA A 149 1.08 -5.15 0.55
CA ALA A 149 1.70 -6.40 0.09
C ALA A 149 0.71 -7.36 -0.60
N LEU A 150 -0.51 -7.46 -0.11
CA LEU A 150 -1.57 -8.27 -0.73
C LEU A 150 -1.95 -7.73 -2.12
N ALA A 151 -2.12 -6.42 -2.25
CA ALA A 151 -2.40 -5.80 -3.54
C ALA A 151 -1.24 -5.96 -4.53
N ASN A 152 0.01 -5.81 -4.07
CA ASN A 152 1.20 -6.04 -4.88
C ASN A 152 1.26 -7.46 -5.44
N ARG A 153 0.93 -8.48 -4.63
CA ARG A 153 0.87 -9.87 -5.09
C ARG A 153 -0.19 -10.10 -6.15
N TYR A 154 -1.36 -9.46 -6.02
CA TYR A 154 -2.37 -9.50 -7.08
C TYR A 154 -1.82 -8.89 -8.37
N HIS A 155 -1.28 -7.68 -8.33
CA HIS A 155 -0.72 -7.00 -9.50
C HIS A 155 0.43 -7.79 -10.13
N SER A 156 1.35 -8.34 -9.33
CA SER A 156 2.47 -9.13 -9.82
C SER A 156 2.03 -10.43 -10.51
N ARG A 157 0.91 -11.03 -10.08
CA ARG A 157 0.31 -12.19 -10.77
C ARG A 157 -0.39 -11.79 -12.07
N LYS A 158 -1.14 -10.68 -12.05
CA LYS A 158 -1.93 -10.20 -13.20
C LYS A 158 -1.06 -9.59 -14.30
N TYR A 159 -0.02 -8.87 -13.90
CA TYR A 159 0.93 -8.17 -14.76
C TYR A 159 2.36 -8.61 -14.43
N PRO A 160 2.78 -9.82 -14.88
CA PRO A 160 4.12 -10.31 -14.62
C PRO A 160 5.19 -9.33 -15.08
N TYR A 161 6.27 -9.20 -14.32
CA TYR A 161 7.44 -8.36 -14.61
C TYR A 161 7.21 -6.85 -14.60
N VAL A 162 5.99 -6.36 -14.33
CA VAL A 162 5.66 -4.91 -14.39
C VAL A 162 6.55 -4.04 -13.49
N PHE A 163 7.02 -4.60 -12.37
CA PHE A 163 7.85 -3.87 -11.42
C PHE A 163 9.36 -4.02 -11.62
N GLU A 164 9.83 -4.96 -12.46
CA GLU A 164 11.27 -5.34 -12.51
C GLU A 164 12.19 -4.25 -13.05
N ALA A 165 11.68 -3.41 -13.96
CA ALA A 165 12.44 -2.34 -14.60
C ALA A 165 12.19 -0.96 -13.96
N SER A 166 11.39 -0.87 -12.89
CA SER A 166 11.07 0.42 -12.29
C SER A 166 12.22 0.93 -11.43
N SER A 167 12.63 2.18 -11.67
CA SER A 167 13.57 2.91 -10.80
C SER A 167 12.84 3.87 -9.85
N SER A 168 11.51 3.81 -9.79
CA SER A 168 10.69 4.75 -9.03
C SER A 168 10.68 4.41 -7.54
N ASN A 169 10.81 5.41 -6.68
CA ASN A 169 10.89 5.20 -5.23
C ASN A 169 9.59 4.58 -4.67
N ILE A 170 8.41 4.99 -5.17
CA ILE A 170 7.13 4.41 -4.71
C ILE A 170 7.05 2.91 -5.00
N VAL A 171 7.74 2.45 -6.05
CA VAL A 171 7.84 1.03 -6.38
C VAL A 171 8.87 0.32 -5.49
N ASN A 172 10.10 0.83 -5.45
CA ASN A 172 11.24 0.12 -4.87
C ASN A 172 11.33 0.22 -3.34
N ASP A 173 11.04 1.39 -2.77
CA ASP A 173 11.12 1.64 -1.33
C ASP A 173 9.75 1.50 -0.64
N GLY A 174 8.68 1.61 -1.44
CA GLY A 174 7.32 1.33 -1.04
C GLY A 174 6.95 -0.12 -1.35
N VAL A 175 6.22 -0.30 -2.44
CA VAL A 175 5.24 -1.40 -2.50
C VAL A 175 5.85 -2.79 -2.78
N VAL A 176 6.91 -2.86 -3.58
CA VAL A 176 7.60 -4.13 -3.87
C VAL A 176 8.40 -4.61 -2.66
N LEU A 177 9.00 -3.69 -1.91
CA LEU A 177 9.79 -4.03 -0.72
C LEU A 177 8.94 -4.80 0.29
N TYR A 178 7.77 -4.26 0.65
CA TYR A 178 6.92 -4.89 1.66
C TYR A 178 6.35 -6.22 1.17
N SER A 179 5.95 -6.35 -0.10
CA SER A 179 5.56 -7.65 -0.63
C SER A 179 6.67 -8.70 -0.51
N LYS A 180 7.94 -8.33 -0.71
CA LYS A 180 9.06 -9.26 -0.50
C LYS A 180 9.24 -9.62 0.97
N LEU A 181 9.14 -8.66 1.87
CA LEU A 181 9.36 -8.87 3.31
C LEU A 181 8.24 -9.70 3.95
N PHE A 182 6.96 -9.43 3.64
CA PHE A 182 5.86 -10.22 4.17
C PHE A 182 5.88 -11.68 3.70
N PHE A 183 6.30 -11.92 2.46
CA PHE A 183 6.30 -13.25 1.84
C PHE A 183 7.70 -13.88 1.71
N ASP A 184 8.69 -13.36 2.44
CA ASP A 184 9.99 -14.04 2.55
C ASP A 184 9.82 -15.44 3.17
N GLU A 185 10.81 -16.31 3.00
CA GLU A 185 10.75 -17.66 3.57
C GLU A 185 11.19 -17.71 5.05
N ASP A 186 11.62 -16.59 5.65
CA ASP A 186 12.06 -16.56 7.05
C ASP A 186 10.84 -16.67 7.97
N PRO A 187 10.68 -17.78 8.71
CA PRO A 187 9.55 -17.94 9.63
C PRO A 187 9.58 -16.92 10.78
N LYS A 188 10.75 -16.32 11.07
CA LYS A 188 10.89 -15.27 12.09
C LYS A 188 10.66 -13.87 11.54
N LYS A 189 10.55 -13.71 10.21
CA LYS A 189 10.32 -12.41 9.56
C LYS A 189 11.30 -11.34 10.01
N THR A 190 12.56 -11.71 10.21
CA THR A 190 13.58 -10.85 10.83
C THR A 190 13.79 -9.56 10.04
N ALA A 191 13.82 -9.67 8.71
CA ALA A 191 14.00 -8.51 7.82
C ALA A 191 12.79 -7.57 7.85
N LEU A 192 11.57 -8.13 7.86
CA LEU A 192 10.33 -7.36 7.99
C LEU A 192 10.29 -6.59 9.31
N LEU A 193 10.50 -7.29 10.43
CA LEU A 193 10.47 -6.69 11.77
C LEU A 193 11.52 -5.59 11.92
N LYS A 194 12.74 -5.83 11.43
CA LYS A 194 13.79 -4.81 11.41
C LYS A 194 13.37 -3.58 10.59
N ARG A 195 12.78 -3.77 9.41
CA ARG A 195 12.33 -2.65 8.55
C ARG A 195 11.21 -1.85 9.22
N ILE A 196 10.29 -2.52 9.91
CA ILE A 196 9.24 -1.87 10.69
C ILE A 196 9.85 -1.04 11.82
N ASP A 197 10.77 -1.60 12.59
CA ASP A 197 11.47 -0.90 13.68
C ASP A 197 12.26 0.32 13.18
N GLU A 198 12.96 0.21 12.05
CA GLU A 198 13.69 1.34 11.46
C GLU A 198 12.78 2.51 11.06
N LYS A 199 11.53 2.23 10.63
CA LYS A 199 10.62 3.27 10.12
C LYS A 199 9.64 3.78 11.19
N TYR A 200 9.17 2.88 12.05
CA TYR A 200 8.06 3.11 12.98
C TYR A 200 8.39 2.75 14.42
N GLY A 201 9.61 2.31 14.72
CA GLY A 201 9.99 1.80 16.04
C GLY A 201 9.79 2.79 17.18
N ASN A 202 9.61 4.09 16.91
CA ASN A 202 9.32 5.10 17.92
C ASN A 202 7.83 5.19 18.31
N LEU A 203 6.93 4.52 17.58
CA LEU A 203 5.50 4.48 17.86
C LEU A 203 5.17 3.50 19.00
N PRO A 204 4.03 3.66 19.70
CA PRO A 204 3.50 2.61 20.55
C PRO A 204 3.23 1.35 19.74
N LEU A 205 3.26 0.19 20.41
CA LEU A 205 3.11 -1.10 19.73
C LEU A 205 1.68 -1.36 19.24
N GLU A 206 0.69 -0.88 20.00
CA GLU A 206 -0.75 -0.99 19.71
C GLU A 206 -1.42 0.37 19.98
N SER A 207 -2.53 0.62 19.31
CA SER A 207 -3.46 1.75 19.51
C SER A 207 -4.88 1.20 19.70
N PRO A 208 -5.86 2.01 20.13
CA PRO A 208 -7.27 1.64 20.01
C PRO A 208 -7.57 1.04 18.61
N ASN A 209 -8.46 0.06 18.54
CA ASN A 209 -8.81 -0.66 17.29
C ASN A 209 -7.69 -1.47 16.60
N HIS A 210 -6.40 -1.19 16.82
CA HIS A 210 -5.24 -1.97 16.34
C HIS A 210 -4.56 -2.76 17.46
N ASN A 211 -5.34 -3.65 18.07
CA ASN A 211 -4.83 -4.52 19.12
C ASN A 211 -3.90 -5.60 18.56
N LEU A 212 -2.84 -5.89 19.32
CA LEU A 212 -1.94 -6.99 19.02
C LEU A 212 -2.63 -8.36 19.18
N LYS A 213 -2.80 -9.09 18.07
CA LYS A 213 -3.26 -10.48 18.11
C LYS A 213 -2.31 -11.38 18.89
N GLU A 214 -2.84 -12.43 19.53
CA GLU A 214 -2.04 -13.41 20.29
C GLU A 214 -0.92 -14.05 19.46
N ASN A 215 -1.18 -14.31 18.19
CA ASN A 215 -0.25 -14.90 17.25
C ASN A 215 0.64 -13.87 16.53
N SER A 216 0.59 -12.58 16.90
CA SER A 216 1.35 -11.53 16.22
C SER A 216 2.85 -11.73 16.35
N ILE A 217 3.54 -11.70 15.21
CA ILE A 217 5.00 -11.77 15.15
C ILE A 217 5.68 -10.56 15.81
N LEU A 218 4.94 -9.47 16.01
CA LEU A 218 5.43 -8.27 16.67
C LEU A 218 5.72 -8.52 18.17
N LYS A 219 4.98 -9.43 18.83
CA LYS A 219 5.11 -9.69 20.29
C LYS A 219 6.49 -10.21 20.71
N GLY A 220 7.21 -10.88 19.79
CA GLY A 220 8.53 -11.46 20.06
C GLY A 220 9.70 -10.51 19.80
N TYR A 221 9.44 -9.34 19.21
CA TYR A 221 10.46 -8.42 18.75
C TYR A 221 10.62 -7.24 19.72
N LYS A 222 11.87 -6.86 20.00
CA LYS A 222 12.20 -5.70 20.84
C LYS A 222 12.35 -4.47 19.96
N PHE A 223 11.25 -3.77 19.74
CA PHE A 223 11.23 -2.49 19.06
C PHE A 223 11.90 -1.40 19.90
N ASN A 224 12.44 -0.38 19.24
CA ASN A 224 12.97 0.82 19.90
C ASN A 224 11.85 1.76 20.37
N THR A 225 10.76 1.22 20.92
CA THR A 225 9.59 2.00 21.33
C THR A 225 9.98 3.02 22.39
N ILE A 226 9.58 4.26 22.17
CA ILE A 226 9.59 5.27 23.23
C ILE A 226 8.49 4.84 24.20
N SER A 227 8.88 4.26 25.34
CA SER A 227 7.94 4.01 26.43
C SER A 227 7.49 5.35 26.99
N PHE A 228 6.26 5.77 26.66
CA PHE A 228 5.60 6.85 27.40
C PHE A 228 5.21 6.32 28.78
N GLN A 229 5.86 6.84 29.82
CA GLN A 229 5.49 6.63 31.22
C GLN A 229 4.35 7.56 31.62
#